data_AF-A0A8S1HKK1-F1
#
_entry.id   AF-A0A8S1HKK1-F1
#
_cell.length_a   1.000
_cell.length_b   1.000
_cell.length_c   1.000
_cell.angle_alpha   90.00
_cell.angle_beta   90.00
_cell.angle_gamma   90.00
#
_symmetry.space_group_name_H-M   'P 1'
#
loop_
_entity.id
_entity.type
_entity.pdbx_description
1 polymer ?
#
loop_
_entity_poly.entity_id
_entity_poly.type
_entity_poly.pdbx_seq_one_letter_code
_entity_poly.pdbx_strand_id
1 'polypeptide(L)'
;MLGFEMRLHDRMWNGSALQHGNQPSSPSFWDKLNDFFDLPLPSDHCKNGGTLVDGKCQCTLRYEGAQCERERCMNGGRRHSLEGKVKCHCPFGLSGDRCEIVTYCEPGRGKLVNGKCECFERWTGNFCHMHTCYNGIPTGGMDGFCLCDIGYTGPFCDAPIICRNGGSVNQENECSCLVGYTGERCEMCSPGFVRDGSYCVPEVSESSLLAHTGSLTSRPFAWPIVLMGCAAALAFVVLALTVVFAVRKWSSKPSRVNSVQGDPEGGTDV
;
A
#
# COMPACT_ATOMS: atom_id res chain seq x y z
N MET A 1 -63.11 -31.18 0.17
CA MET A 1 -64.15 -30.76 -0.80
C MET A 1 -63.39 -30.26 -2.02
N LEU A 2 -63.21 -31.11 -3.02
CA LEU A 2 -64.09 -31.18 -4.20
C LEU A 2 -64.30 -29.79 -4.80
N GLY A 3 -63.59 -29.53 -5.89
CA GLY A 3 -63.83 -28.39 -6.76
C GLY A 3 -65.11 -28.59 -7.56
N PHE A 4 -65.72 -27.48 -7.95
CA PHE A 4 -66.71 -27.41 -9.01
C PHE A 4 -66.54 -26.07 -9.74
N GLU A 5 -66.21 -26.17 -11.04
CA GLU A 5 -66.41 -25.13 -12.03
C GLU A 5 -67.91 -24.85 -12.20
N MET A 6 -68.28 -23.62 -12.53
CA MET A 6 -69.50 -23.34 -13.29
C MET A 6 -69.23 -22.24 -14.33
N ARG A 7 -69.34 -22.64 -15.60
CA ARG A 7 -69.50 -21.75 -16.76
C ARG A 7 -70.88 -21.09 -16.70
N LEU A 8 -70.94 -19.81 -17.03
CA LEU A 8 -72.15 -19.14 -17.47
C LEU A 8 -71.90 -18.54 -18.86
N HIS A 9 -72.77 -18.91 -19.79
CA HIS A 9 -72.96 -18.23 -21.08
C HIS A 9 -74.45 -17.91 -21.10
N ASP A 10 -74.81 -16.63 -21.22
CA ASP A 10 -75.95 -16.26 -22.06
C ASP A 10 -75.95 -14.78 -22.44
N ARG A 11 -76.64 -14.56 -23.56
CA ARG A 11 -76.48 -13.48 -24.53
C ARG A 11 -77.17 -12.16 -24.16
N MET A 12 -76.50 -11.09 -24.60
CA MET A 12 -76.98 -9.82 -25.15
C MET A 12 -78.49 -9.59 -25.26
N TRP A 13 -78.94 -8.38 -24.87
CA TRP A 13 -79.74 -7.52 -25.76
C TRP A 13 -79.39 -6.05 -25.53
N ASN A 14 -79.18 -5.35 -26.64
CA ASN A 14 -78.83 -3.95 -26.80
C ASN A 14 -80.13 -3.17 -27.11
N GLY A 15 -80.31 -1.95 -26.59
CA GLY A 15 -81.52 -1.17 -26.85
C GLY A 15 -81.62 0.13 -26.07
N SER A 16 -81.02 1.17 -26.65
CA SER A 16 -81.04 2.59 -26.30
C SER A 16 -82.42 3.21 -26.00
N ALA A 17 -82.50 4.03 -24.94
CA ALA A 17 -82.77 5.48 -24.99
C ALA A 17 -83.33 6.00 -23.66
N LEU A 18 -82.76 7.11 -23.19
CA LEU A 18 -83.39 8.30 -22.55
C LEU A 18 -82.49 8.84 -21.43
N GLN A 19 -81.82 9.95 -21.75
CA GLN A 19 -81.18 10.82 -20.76
C GLN A 19 -82.25 11.45 -19.87
N HIS A 20 -82.21 11.15 -18.58
CA HIS A 20 -82.80 11.98 -17.55
C HIS A 20 -81.85 12.04 -16.34
N GLY A 21 -81.31 13.24 -16.11
CA GLY A 21 -80.93 13.79 -14.81
C GLY A 21 -79.96 13.00 -13.94
N ASN A 22 -78.66 13.32 -14.02
CA ASN A 22 -77.72 13.05 -12.94
C ASN A 22 -78.16 13.76 -11.65
N GLN A 23 -78.77 13.04 -10.72
CA GLN A 23 -78.73 13.42 -9.31
C GLN A 23 -77.36 13.04 -8.73
N PRO A 24 -76.76 13.86 -7.84
CA PRO A 24 -75.52 13.48 -7.19
C PRO A 24 -75.84 12.33 -6.23
N SER A 25 -75.25 11.16 -6.48
CA SER A 25 -75.23 10.06 -5.52
C SER A 25 -74.54 10.56 -4.24
N SER A 26 -75.28 10.64 -3.14
CA SER A 26 -74.71 10.85 -1.81
C SER A 26 -73.66 9.76 -1.53
N PRO A 27 -72.47 10.08 -0.97
CA PRO A 27 -71.43 9.08 -0.72
C PRO A 27 -71.97 7.98 0.18
N SER A 28 -71.62 6.73 -0.12
CA SER A 28 -72.03 5.60 0.72
C SER A 28 -71.40 5.71 2.11
N PHE A 29 -72.01 5.08 3.11
CA PHE A 29 -71.47 4.99 4.46
C PHE A 29 -70.04 4.40 4.49
N TRP A 30 -69.72 3.54 3.52
CA TRP A 30 -68.39 2.94 3.36
C TRP A 30 -67.37 3.90 2.74
N ASP A 31 -67.79 4.83 1.87
CA ASP A 31 -66.93 5.90 1.35
C ASP A 31 -66.53 6.88 2.46
N LYS A 32 -67.45 7.16 3.41
CA LYS A 32 -67.17 7.99 4.59
C LYS A 32 -66.26 7.31 5.64
N LEU A 33 -66.17 5.98 5.63
CA LEU A 33 -65.30 5.21 6.52
C LEU A 33 -63.87 5.09 5.96
N ASN A 34 -63.72 5.08 4.63
CA ASN A 34 -62.40 5.12 3.98
C ASN A 34 -61.70 6.47 4.17
N ASP A 35 -62.44 7.58 4.29
CA ASP A 35 -61.88 8.90 4.64
C ASP A 35 -61.27 8.99 6.06
N PHE A 36 -61.51 8.01 6.93
CA PHE A 36 -60.90 7.97 8.27
C PHE A 36 -59.50 7.32 8.27
N PHE A 37 -59.18 6.50 7.27
CA PHE A 37 -57.91 5.78 7.20
C PHE A 37 -56.78 6.55 6.49
N ASP A 38 -57.09 7.66 5.80
CA ASP A 38 -56.13 8.48 5.05
C ASP A 38 -55.91 9.89 5.67
N LEU A 39 -56.21 10.07 6.95
CA LEU A 39 -55.86 11.31 7.66
C LEU A 39 -54.33 11.37 7.84
N PRO A 40 -53.64 12.38 7.25
CA PRO A 40 -52.21 12.54 7.46
C PRO A 40 -51.95 12.71 8.96
N LEU A 41 -51.15 11.80 9.54
CA LEU A 41 -50.79 11.87 10.95
C LEU A 41 -50.21 13.27 11.23
N PRO A 42 -50.72 13.98 12.26
CA PRO A 42 -50.32 15.35 12.53
C PRO A 42 -48.81 15.43 12.74
N SER A 43 -48.20 16.55 12.34
CA SER A 43 -46.75 16.75 12.41
C SER A 43 -46.16 16.65 13.83
N ASP A 44 -47.01 16.70 14.88
CA ASP A 44 -46.64 16.54 16.28
C ASP A 44 -46.77 15.10 16.81
N HIS A 45 -47.18 14.15 15.96
CA HIS A 45 -47.41 12.76 16.33
C HIS A 45 -46.13 12.10 16.87
N CYS A 46 -45.00 12.42 16.27
CA CYS A 46 -43.69 12.02 16.77
C CYS A 46 -43.16 13.06 17.75
N LYS A 47 -43.03 12.67 19.02
CA LYS A 47 -42.52 13.52 20.09
C LYS A 47 -40.99 13.58 20.04
N ASN A 48 -40.42 14.51 20.81
CA ASN A 48 -38.98 14.57 21.11
C ASN A 48 -38.06 14.59 19.88
N GLY A 49 -38.47 15.30 18.82
CA GLY A 49 -37.72 15.42 17.58
C GLY A 49 -37.69 14.15 16.72
N GLY A 50 -38.59 13.20 16.97
CA GLY A 50 -38.80 12.06 16.07
C GLY A 50 -39.35 12.52 14.72
N THR A 51 -38.96 11.83 13.65
CA THR A 51 -39.44 12.11 12.29
C THR A 51 -40.45 11.04 11.88
N LEU A 52 -41.56 11.45 11.26
CA LEU A 52 -42.53 10.50 10.72
C LEU A 52 -42.04 9.99 9.35
N VAL A 53 -41.80 8.69 9.24
CA VAL A 53 -41.38 8.01 8.01
C VAL A 53 -42.27 6.78 7.82
N ASP A 54 -42.95 6.68 6.68
CA ASP A 54 -43.87 5.58 6.34
C ASP A 54 -44.92 5.26 7.43
N GLY A 55 -45.51 6.31 8.01
CA GLY A 55 -46.53 6.18 9.06
C GLY A 55 -46.01 5.70 10.41
N LYS A 56 -44.69 5.64 10.61
CA LYS A 56 -44.04 5.28 11.89
C LYS A 56 -43.07 6.38 12.33
N CYS A 57 -42.93 6.55 13.64
CA CYS A 57 -41.95 7.48 14.17
C CYS A 57 -40.55 6.87 14.20
N GLN A 58 -39.63 7.50 13.47
CA GLN A 58 -38.20 7.28 13.61
C GLN A 58 -37.66 8.18 14.72
N CYS A 59 -37.38 7.59 15.88
CA CYS A 59 -36.93 8.32 17.05
C CYS A 59 -35.45 8.69 16.99
N THR A 60 -35.10 9.78 17.63
CA THR A 60 -33.69 10.11 17.91
C THR A 60 -33.07 9.06 18.83
N LEU A 61 -31.74 8.97 18.87
CA LEU A 61 -31.01 7.96 19.67
C LEU A 61 -31.38 7.95 21.16
N ARG A 62 -31.89 9.07 21.68
CA ARG A 62 -32.28 9.25 23.09
C ARG A 62 -33.65 8.65 23.42
N TYR A 63 -34.53 8.49 22.43
CA TYR A 63 -35.93 8.12 22.63
C TYR A 63 -36.33 6.84 21.90
N GLU A 64 -37.43 6.25 22.34
CA GLU A 64 -38.07 5.07 21.81
C GLU A 64 -39.58 5.09 22.11
N GLY A 65 -40.29 4.12 21.57
CA GLY A 65 -41.75 4.05 21.63
C GLY A 65 -42.40 4.38 20.30
N ALA A 66 -43.71 4.16 20.21
CA ALA A 66 -44.44 4.34 18.96
C ALA A 66 -44.45 5.80 18.50
N GLN A 67 -44.34 6.72 19.45
CA GLN A 67 -44.35 8.18 19.25
C GLN A 67 -43.09 8.83 19.79
N CYS A 68 -42.02 8.07 20.07
CA CYS A 68 -40.79 8.58 20.68
C CYS A 68 -41.01 9.23 22.05
N GLU A 69 -42.02 8.76 22.77
CA GLU A 69 -42.49 9.32 24.02
C GLU A 69 -41.67 8.87 25.24
N ARG A 70 -40.81 7.86 25.09
CA ARG A 70 -40.02 7.27 26.18
C ARG A 70 -38.53 7.43 25.92
N GLU A 71 -37.76 7.71 26.96
CA GLU A 71 -36.30 7.70 26.89
C GLU A 71 -35.75 6.27 26.97
N ARG A 72 -34.58 6.05 26.33
CA ARG A 72 -33.88 4.76 26.39
C ARG A 72 -33.02 4.62 27.64
N CYS A 73 -32.79 3.37 28.05
CA CYS A 73 -31.68 3.04 28.96
C CYS A 73 -30.34 3.39 28.29
N MET A 74 -29.44 4.01 29.04
CA MET A 74 -28.11 4.40 28.59
C MET A 74 -27.07 3.33 28.92
N ASN A 75 -25.88 3.46 28.32
CA ASN A 75 -24.68 2.71 28.68
C ASN A 75 -24.87 1.18 28.77
N GLY A 76 -25.70 0.59 27.89
CA GLY A 76 -25.96 -0.86 27.87
C GLY A 76 -26.94 -1.36 28.93
N GLY A 77 -27.63 -0.46 29.64
CA GLY A 77 -28.73 -0.80 30.54
C GLY A 77 -29.83 -1.57 29.82
N ARG A 78 -30.37 -2.59 30.50
CA ARG A 78 -31.43 -3.44 29.94
C ARG A 78 -32.76 -3.05 30.52
N ARG A 79 -33.78 -2.98 29.66
CA ARG A 79 -35.13 -2.67 30.08
C ARG A 79 -35.73 -3.84 30.85
N HIS A 80 -36.34 -3.55 31.99
CA HIS A 80 -37.11 -4.52 32.77
C HIS A 80 -38.38 -3.87 33.29
N SER A 81 -39.52 -4.56 33.17
CA SER A 81 -40.80 -4.08 33.69
C SER A 81 -41.06 -4.71 35.04
N LEU A 82 -41.01 -3.92 36.10
CA LEU A 82 -41.46 -4.31 37.44
C LEU A 82 -42.79 -3.62 37.70
N GLU A 83 -43.84 -4.42 37.97
CA GLU A 83 -45.17 -3.91 38.35
C GLU A 83 -45.77 -2.89 37.34
N GLY A 84 -45.55 -3.13 36.04
CA GLY A 84 -46.05 -2.26 34.97
C GLY A 84 -45.27 -0.95 34.79
N LYS A 85 -44.27 -0.66 35.63
CA LYS A 85 -43.33 0.44 35.42
C LYS A 85 -42.06 -0.07 34.76
N VAL A 86 -41.72 0.55 33.63
CA VAL A 86 -40.48 0.27 32.90
C VAL A 86 -39.32 0.92 33.63
N LYS A 87 -38.36 0.13 34.10
CA LYS A 87 -37.12 0.61 34.72
C LYS A 87 -35.91 0.02 34.01
N CYS A 88 -34.77 0.72 34.06
CA CYS A 88 -33.51 0.20 33.55
C CYS A 88 -32.80 -0.62 34.63
N HIS A 89 -32.45 -1.86 34.28
CA HIS A 89 -31.49 -2.65 35.02
C HIS A 89 -30.08 -2.29 34.53
N CYS A 90 -29.28 -1.71 35.43
CA CYS A 90 -28.00 -1.13 35.07
C CYS A 90 -26.86 -2.15 35.11
N PRO A 91 -25.89 -2.04 34.18
CA PRO A 91 -24.66 -2.80 34.28
C PRO A 91 -23.86 -2.39 35.52
N PHE A 92 -22.85 -3.19 35.85
CA PHE A 92 -21.92 -2.86 36.93
C PHE A 92 -21.31 -1.46 36.74
N GLY A 93 -21.13 -0.74 37.84
CA GLY A 93 -20.54 0.61 37.86
C GLY A 93 -21.49 1.72 37.40
N LEU A 94 -22.77 1.43 37.16
CA LEU A 94 -23.77 2.40 36.74
C LEU A 94 -25.04 2.35 37.60
N SER A 95 -25.71 3.49 37.73
CA SER A 95 -26.97 3.66 38.45
C SER A 95 -27.80 4.81 37.85
N GLY A 96 -28.89 5.17 38.50
CA GLY A 96 -29.89 6.11 37.98
C GLY A 96 -31.05 5.40 37.30
N ASP A 97 -32.09 6.14 36.96
CA ASP A 97 -33.29 5.57 36.34
C ASP A 97 -33.03 5.08 34.91
N ARG A 98 -31.96 5.58 34.28
CA ARG A 98 -31.53 5.24 32.92
C ARG A 98 -30.08 4.78 32.83
N CYS A 99 -29.41 4.45 33.94
CA CYS A 99 -28.01 4.04 33.96
C CYS A 99 -27.03 5.13 33.49
N GLU A 100 -27.38 6.38 33.76
CA GLU A 100 -26.65 7.59 33.40
C GLU A 100 -25.62 8.03 34.46
N ILE A 101 -25.75 7.53 35.69
CA ILE A 101 -24.89 7.89 36.82
C ILE A 101 -23.79 6.83 36.96
N VAL A 102 -22.54 7.24 36.79
CA VAL A 102 -21.38 6.39 37.06
C VAL A 102 -21.15 6.27 38.56
N THR A 103 -20.90 5.07 39.04
CA THR A 103 -20.63 4.78 40.46
C THR A 103 -19.26 4.14 40.70
N TYR A 104 -18.52 3.84 39.63
CA TYR A 104 -17.22 3.21 39.67
C TYR A 104 -16.27 3.85 38.66
N CYS A 105 -15.02 4.07 39.07
CA CYS A 105 -13.92 4.43 38.19
C CYS A 105 -12.76 3.49 38.46
N GLU A 106 -11.97 3.20 37.42
CA GLU A 106 -10.82 2.32 37.56
C GLU A 106 -9.79 2.94 38.53
N PRO A 107 -9.36 2.20 39.58
CA PRO A 107 -8.45 2.72 40.59
C PRO A 107 -7.13 3.22 39.99
N GLY A 108 -6.69 4.40 40.41
CA GLY A 108 -5.43 4.99 39.95
C GLY A 108 -5.47 5.58 38.53
N ARG A 109 -6.60 5.48 37.81
CA ARG A 109 -6.77 6.01 36.44
C ARG A 109 -7.71 7.20 36.35
N GLY A 110 -8.48 7.46 37.40
CA GLY A 110 -9.35 8.62 37.49
C GLY A 110 -10.00 8.76 38.86
N LYS A 111 -10.86 9.78 38.99
CA LYS A 111 -11.61 10.08 40.20
C LYS A 111 -13.10 10.17 39.90
N LEU A 112 -13.92 9.58 40.77
CA LEU A 112 -15.37 9.73 40.70
C LEU A 112 -15.79 11.09 41.27
N VAL A 113 -16.42 11.91 40.44
CA VAL A 113 -16.91 13.26 40.78
C VAL A 113 -18.32 13.43 40.23
N ASN A 114 -19.29 13.67 41.12
CA ASN A 114 -20.70 13.94 40.75
C ASN A 114 -21.31 12.94 39.75
N GLY A 115 -21.09 11.64 39.97
CA GLY A 115 -21.65 10.60 39.12
C GLY A 115 -20.98 10.44 37.75
N LYS A 116 -19.74 10.95 37.59
CA LYS A 116 -18.91 10.79 36.40
C LYS A 116 -17.45 10.53 36.81
N CYS A 117 -16.69 9.87 35.94
CA CYS A 117 -15.25 9.73 36.14
C CYS A 117 -14.50 10.89 35.46
N GLU A 118 -13.67 11.58 36.24
CA GLU A 118 -12.64 12.48 35.74
C GLU A 118 -11.35 11.68 35.57
N CYS A 119 -11.01 11.34 34.33
CA CYS A 119 -9.84 10.51 34.04
C CYS A 119 -8.54 11.32 34.15
N PHE A 120 -7.50 10.65 34.65
CA PHE A 120 -6.14 11.20 34.65
C PHE A 120 -5.55 11.17 33.24
N GLU A 121 -4.37 11.77 33.08
CA GLU A 121 -3.68 11.81 31.79
C GLU A 121 -3.56 10.42 31.17
N ARG A 122 -3.76 10.36 29.85
CA ARG A 122 -3.68 9.16 29.02
C ARG A 122 -4.79 8.11 29.25
N TRP A 123 -5.81 8.40 30.06
CA TRP A 123 -6.98 7.53 30.28
C TRP A 123 -8.28 8.16 29.79
N THR A 124 -9.21 7.33 29.32
CA THR A 124 -10.52 7.76 28.79
C THR A 124 -11.60 6.68 29.00
N GLY A 125 -12.83 7.01 28.58
CA GLY A 125 -14.02 6.17 28.73
C GLY A 125 -14.78 6.45 30.02
N ASN A 126 -16.03 5.96 30.09
CA ASN A 126 -16.94 6.25 31.20
C ASN A 126 -16.42 5.81 32.58
N PHE A 127 -15.50 4.83 32.61
CA PHE A 127 -14.88 4.31 33.83
C PHE A 127 -13.35 4.54 33.88
N CYS A 128 -12.78 5.34 32.96
CA CYS A 128 -11.33 5.50 32.81
C CYS A 128 -10.55 4.19 32.58
N HIS A 129 -11.19 3.24 31.91
CA HIS A 129 -10.63 1.91 31.66
C HIS A 129 -9.94 1.79 30.30
N MET A 130 -10.09 2.78 29.41
CA MET A 130 -9.47 2.78 28.08
C MET A 130 -8.29 3.75 28.01
N HIS A 131 -7.29 3.41 27.21
CA HIS A 131 -6.19 4.32 26.90
C HIS A 131 -6.65 5.42 25.94
N THR A 132 -6.12 6.63 26.11
CA THR A 132 -6.25 7.69 25.12
C THR A 132 -5.25 7.43 23.99
N CYS A 133 -5.76 7.26 22.76
CA CYS A 133 -4.94 7.11 21.56
C CYS A 133 -4.96 8.42 20.78
N TYR A 134 -3.79 8.97 20.45
CA TYR A 134 -3.70 10.27 19.77
C TYR A 134 -3.86 10.12 18.25
N ASN A 135 -3.11 9.20 17.64
CA ASN A 135 -3.18 8.89 16.19
C ASN A 135 -3.49 7.41 16.02
N GLY A 136 -4.71 7.02 16.40
CA GLY A 136 -5.14 5.64 16.35
C GLY A 136 -6.43 5.39 17.12
N ILE A 137 -6.78 4.12 17.26
CA ILE A 137 -8.00 3.69 17.95
C ILE A 137 -7.67 2.81 19.16
N PRO A 138 -8.38 2.96 20.29
CA PRO A 138 -8.22 2.05 21.41
C PRO A 138 -8.83 0.69 21.06
N THR A 139 -8.15 -0.39 21.41
CA THR A 139 -8.74 -1.73 21.42
C THR A 139 -9.64 -1.85 22.65
N GLY A 140 -10.81 -2.46 22.48
CA GLY A 140 -11.73 -2.69 23.59
C GLY A 140 -11.17 -3.73 24.57
N GLY A 141 -11.49 -3.58 25.86
CA GLY A 141 -11.07 -4.50 26.93
C GLY A 141 -10.44 -3.76 28.12
N MET A 142 -10.21 -4.48 29.23
CA MET A 142 -9.59 -3.91 30.44
C MET A 142 -8.08 -3.59 30.26
N ASP A 143 -7.44 -4.33 29.35
CA ASP A 143 -6.03 -4.17 28.96
C ASP A 143 -5.88 -3.66 27.52
N GLY A 144 -6.88 -2.88 27.07
CA GLY A 144 -6.89 -2.32 25.72
C GLY A 144 -5.63 -1.50 25.44
N PHE A 145 -5.07 -1.65 24.24
CA PHE A 145 -3.92 -0.91 23.74
C PHE A 145 -4.34 -0.05 22.54
N CYS A 146 -3.48 0.85 22.08
CA CYS A 146 -3.77 1.63 20.88
C CYS A 146 -3.32 0.91 19.62
N LEU A 147 -4.22 0.80 18.64
CA LEU A 147 -3.87 0.48 17.25
C LEU A 147 -3.57 1.79 16.54
N CYS A 148 -2.30 1.99 16.16
CA CYS A 148 -1.84 3.24 15.57
C CYS A 148 -2.17 3.34 14.09
N ASP A 149 -2.51 4.55 13.67
CA ASP A 149 -2.62 4.91 12.26
C ASP A 149 -1.26 4.79 11.56
N ILE A 150 -1.28 4.77 10.23
CA ILE A 150 -0.05 4.70 9.42
C ILE A 150 0.82 5.93 9.71
N GLY A 151 2.11 5.71 10.01
CA GLY A 151 3.09 6.73 10.36
C GLY A 151 3.27 6.97 11.86
N TYR A 152 2.57 6.24 12.73
CA TYR A 152 2.66 6.42 14.19
C TYR A 152 2.94 5.11 14.93
N THR A 153 3.54 5.23 16.11
CA THR A 153 3.93 4.11 16.97
C THR A 153 3.86 4.49 18.45
N GLY A 154 4.19 3.52 19.31
CA GLY A 154 4.16 3.65 20.75
C GLY A 154 2.81 3.27 21.37
N PRO A 155 2.75 3.12 22.71
CA PRO A 155 1.57 2.61 23.40
C PRO A 155 0.34 3.54 23.32
N PHE A 156 0.53 4.81 22.94
CA PHE A 156 -0.52 5.81 22.81
C PHE A 156 -0.61 6.44 21.41
N CYS A 157 0.19 5.94 20.45
CA CYS A 157 0.28 6.48 19.09
C CYS A 157 0.63 7.97 19.04
N ASP A 158 1.46 8.41 19.98
CA ASP A 158 1.97 9.78 20.10
C ASP A 158 3.35 9.97 19.44
N ALA A 159 4.02 8.88 19.07
CA ALA A 159 5.33 8.94 18.44
C ALA A 159 5.22 8.76 16.91
N PRO A 160 5.63 9.75 16.09
CA PRO A 160 5.69 9.57 14.64
C PRO A 160 6.87 8.66 14.27
N ILE A 161 6.67 7.83 13.26
CA ILE A 161 7.71 7.00 12.64
C ILE A 161 8.47 7.88 11.65
N ILE A 162 9.80 7.93 11.83
CA ILE A 162 10.68 8.77 11.01
C ILE A 162 11.65 7.87 10.26
N CYS A 163 11.45 7.76 8.95
CA CYS A 163 12.37 7.10 8.04
C CYS A 163 13.44 8.10 7.57
N ARG A 164 14.72 7.74 7.70
CA ARG A 164 15.87 8.53 7.26
C ARG A 164 16.14 8.30 5.78
N ASN A 165 17.03 9.13 5.22
CA ASN A 165 17.59 8.95 3.88
C ASN A 165 16.55 8.76 2.77
N GLY A 166 15.39 9.44 2.90
CA GLY A 166 14.31 9.39 1.91
C GLY A 166 13.45 8.12 1.95
N GLY A 167 13.58 7.28 2.98
CA GLY A 167 12.66 6.17 3.20
C GLY A 167 11.22 6.62 3.47
N SER A 168 10.26 5.74 3.27
CA SER A 168 8.83 6.00 3.46
C SER A 168 8.18 4.94 4.35
N VAL A 169 7.18 5.32 5.14
CA VAL A 169 6.42 4.36 5.97
C VAL A 169 5.45 3.55 5.10
N ASN A 170 5.41 2.24 5.29
CA ASN A 170 4.46 1.33 4.61
C ASN A 170 3.17 1.14 5.43
N GLN A 171 2.30 0.20 4.99
CA GLN A 171 1.01 -0.05 5.65
C GLN A 171 1.15 -0.77 6.99
N GLU A 172 2.26 -1.47 7.18
CA GLU A 172 2.60 -2.21 8.39
C GLU A 172 3.33 -1.34 9.44
N ASN A 173 3.41 -0.02 9.22
CA ASN A 173 4.13 0.91 10.10
C ASN A 173 5.64 0.63 10.20
N GLU A 174 6.25 0.19 9.11
CA GLU A 174 7.69 -0.02 8.96
C GLU A 174 8.29 0.89 7.88
N CYS A 175 9.58 1.22 8.00
CA CYS A 175 10.25 2.02 6.98
C CYS A 175 10.65 1.15 5.78
N SER A 176 10.15 1.52 4.61
CA SER A 176 10.64 1.06 3.31
C SER A 176 11.83 1.92 2.88
N CYS A 177 13.00 1.31 2.75
CA CYS A 177 14.25 2.01 2.44
C CYS A 177 14.53 2.11 0.95
N LEU A 178 15.13 3.23 0.54
CA LEU A 178 15.69 3.39 -0.79
C LEU A 178 16.94 2.51 -0.97
N VAL A 179 17.28 2.22 -2.23
CA VAL A 179 18.47 1.45 -2.59
C VAL A 179 19.72 2.07 -1.97
N GLY A 180 20.56 1.23 -1.38
CA GLY A 180 21.78 1.66 -0.69
C GLY A 180 21.60 1.87 0.82
N TYR A 181 20.35 1.88 1.32
CA TYR A 181 20.04 2.08 2.75
C TYR A 181 19.33 0.87 3.36
N THR A 182 19.49 0.68 4.67
CA THR A 182 18.86 -0.37 5.46
C THR A 182 18.73 0.06 6.93
N GLY A 183 18.11 -0.78 7.77
CA GLY A 183 17.81 -0.50 9.18
C GLY A 183 16.33 -0.17 9.41
N GLU A 184 15.89 -0.20 10.67
CA GLU A 184 14.49 0.06 11.06
C GLU A 184 14.01 1.44 10.60
N ARG A 185 14.94 2.40 10.51
CA ARG A 185 14.68 3.77 10.08
C ARG A 185 15.51 4.16 8.86
N CYS A 186 16.00 3.19 8.08
CA CYS A 186 16.85 3.43 6.91
C CYS A 186 18.13 4.23 7.19
N GLU A 187 18.67 4.13 8.39
CA GLU A 187 19.80 4.92 8.90
C GLU A 187 21.18 4.34 8.57
N MET A 188 21.22 3.08 8.11
CA MET A 188 22.44 2.33 7.81
C MET A 188 22.63 2.17 6.31
N CYS A 189 23.86 1.90 5.86
CA CYS A 189 24.12 1.52 4.48
C CYS A 189 23.83 0.03 4.30
N SER A 190 23.17 -0.34 3.21
CA SER A 190 22.95 -1.75 2.86
C SER A 190 24.26 -2.44 2.48
N PRO A 191 24.35 -3.77 2.56
CA PRO A 191 25.53 -4.50 2.10
C PRO A 191 25.93 -4.13 0.67
N GLY A 192 27.23 -3.92 0.42
CA GLY A 192 27.76 -3.45 -0.87
C GLY A 192 27.70 -1.94 -1.08
N PHE A 193 27.32 -1.17 -0.06
CA PHE A 193 27.38 0.29 -0.04
C PHE A 193 28.22 0.76 1.16
N VAL A 194 29.03 1.78 0.93
CA VAL A 194 29.86 2.41 1.96
C VAL A 194 29.39 3.84 2.22
N ARG A 195 29.60 4.32 3.44
CA ARG A 195 29.21 5.68 3.82
C ARG A 195 30.24 6.67 3.28
N ASP A 196 29.80 7.59 2.43
CA ASP A 196 30.56 8.75 1.98
C ASP A 196 29.83 10.03 2.41
N GLY A 197 30.37 10.69 3.45
CA GLY A 197 29.68 11.78 4.12
C GLY A 197 28.31 11.37 4.68
N SER A 198 27.24 12.04 4.21
CA SER A 198 25.86 11.77 4.61
C SER A 198 25.14 10.75 3.73
N TYR A 199 25.78 10.24 2.68
CA TYR A 199 25.15 9.36 1.68
C TYR A 199 25.81 7.97 1.68
N CYS A 200 25.04 6.96 1.25
CA CYS A 200 25.57 5.63 0.99
C CYS A 200 25.85 5.47 -0.51
N VAL A 201 27.10 5.18 -0.87
CA VAL A 201 27.55 5.01 -2.25
C VAL A 201 27.97 3.56 -2.50
N PRO A 202 27.81 3.02 -3.72
CA PRO A 202 28.21 1.63 -4.02
C PRO A 202 29.70 1.41 -3.76
N GLU A 203 30.03 0.27 -3.17
CA GLU A 203 31.41 -0.16 -2.99
C GLU A 203 31.97 -0.59 -4.35
N VAL A 204 32.76 0.27 -4.98
CA VAL A 204 33.49 -0.07 -6.20
C VAL A 204 34.70 -0.92 -5.85
N SER A 205 34.65 -2.20 -6.19
CA SER A 205 35.80 -3.10 -6.15
C SER A 205 36.72 -2.85 -7.36
N GLU A 206 38.03 -3.02 -7.20
CA GLU A 206 39.01 -2.83 -8.31
C GLU A 206 38.66 -3.64 -9.57
N SER A 207 37.98 -4.78 -9.41
CA SER A 207 37.50 -5.63 -10.50
C SER A 207 36.38 -4.98 -11.34
N SER A 208 35.56 -4.10 -10.76
CA SER A 208 34.48 -3.38 -11.47
C SER A 208 34.99 -2.15 -12.25
N LEU A 209 36.08 -1.52 -11.79
CA LEU A 209 36.77 -0.44 -12.52
C LEU A 209 37.47 -0.96 -13.79
N LEU A 210 38.04 -2.16 -13.75
CA LEU A 210 38.70 -2.79 -14.91
C LEU A 210 37.73 -3.20 -16.03
N ALA A 211 36.44 -3.38 -15.72
CA ALA A 211 35.42 -3.71 -16.72
C ALA A 211 35.07 -2.51 -17.63
N HIS A 212 35.18 -1.28 -17.13
CA HIS A 212 34.93 -0.06 -17.92
C HIS A 212 36.15 0.42 -18.73
N THR A 213 37.36 -0.06 -18.41
CA THR A 213 38.57 0.22 -19.21
C THR A 213 38.81 -0.79 -20.33
N GLY A 214 37.75 -1.49 -20.80
CA GLY A 214 37.77 -2.27 -22.03
C GLY A 214 37.89 -1.42 -23.31
N SER A 215 38.77 -0.41 -23.33
CA SER A 215 39.18 0.27 -24.54
C SER A 215 40.40 -0.45 -25.13
N LEU A 216 40.27 -0.90 -26.37
CA LEU A 216 41.20 -1.76 -27.10
C LEU A 216 42.63 -1.19 -27.35
N THR A 217 43.00 -0.06 -26.75
CA THR A 217 44.15 0.74 -27.22
C THR A 217 45.42 0.68 -26.36
N SER A 218 45.45 -0.07 -25.25
CA SER A 218 46.66 -0.09 -24.40
C SER A 218 46.96 -1.46 -23.79
N ARG A 219 47.13 -2.49 -24.63
CA ARG A 219 47.77 -3.74 -24.18
C ARG A 219 49.30 -3.58 -24.18
N PRO A 220 50.00 -3.84 -23.07
CA PRO A 220 51.47 -3.90 -23.04
C PRO A 220 52.04 -5.07 -23.89
N PHE A 221 51.17 -5.94 -24.41
CA PHE A 221 51.52 -7.10 -25.23
C PHE A 221 51.77 -6.81 -26.72
N ALA A 222 51.60 -5.57 -27.19
CA ALA A 222 51.93 -5.21 -28.58
C ALA A 222 53.45 -5.06 -28.81
N TRP A 223 54.20 -4.64 -27.78
CA TRP A 223 55.65 -4.43 -27.88
C TRP A 223 56.43 -5.71 -28.17
N PRO A 224 56.16 -6.87 -27.53
CA PRO A 224 56.83 -8.12 -27.86
C PRO A 224 56.63 -8.55 -29.32
N ILE A 225 55.43 -8.38 -29.88
CA ILE A 225 55.13 -8.78 -31.26
C ILE A 225 55.83 -7.85 -32.25
N VAL A 226 55.84 -6.54 -31.97
CA VAL A 226 56.54 -5.55 -32.80
C VAL A 226 58.06 -5.80 -32.76
N LEU A 227 58.63 -6.08 -31.59
CA LEU A 227 60.06 -6.40 -31.46
C LEU A 227 60.43 -7.69 -32.19
N MET A 228 59.60 -8.73 -32.10
CA MET A 228 59.81 -9.98 -32.85
C MET A 228 59.71 -9.76 -34.36
N GLY A 229 58.76 -8.93 -34.80
CA GLY A 229 58.63 -8.52 -36.22
C GLY A 229 59.85 -7.76 -36.73
N CYS A 230 60.36 -6.80 -35.95
CA CYS A 230 61.57 -6.05 -36.29
C CYS A 230 62.82 -6.94 -36.35
N ALA A 231 62.99 -7.86 -35.40
CA ALA A 231 64.10 -8.80 -35.40
C ALA A 231 64.09 -9.73 -36.63
N ALA A 232 62.92 -10.24 -37.01
CA ALA A 232 62.76 -11.05 -38.21
C ALA A 232 63.09 -10.26 -39.48
N ALA A 233 62.60 -9.02 -39.59
CA ALA A 233 62.87 -8.16 -40.74
C ALA A 233 64.38 -7.85 -40.89
N LEU A 234 65.08 -7.57 -39.79
CA LEU A 234 66.53 -7.34 -39.79
C LEU A 234 67.30 -8.61 -40.23
N ALA A 235 66.89 -9.79 -39.77
CA ALA A 235 67.50 -11.05 -40.20
C ALA A 235 67.33 -11.28 -41.72
N PHE A 236 66.15 -10.99 -42.27
CA PHE A 236 65.93 -11.07 -43.72
C PHE A 236 66.80 -10.09 -44.51
N VAL A 237 66.96 -8.86 -44.03
CA VAL A 237 67.83 -7.86 -44.67
C VAL A 237 69.29 -8.32 -44.66
N VAL A 238 69.78 -8.86 -43.54
CA VAL A 238 71.16 -9.39 -43.44
C VAL A 238 71.35 -10.59 -44.38
N LEU A 239 70.39 -11.50 -44.47
CA LEU A 239 70.44 -12.62 -45.42
C LEU A 239 70.45 -12.11 -46.86
N ALA A 240 69.59 -11.14 -47.21
CA ALA A 240 69.58 -10.56 -48.54
C ALA A 240 70.93 -9.90 -48.88
N LEU A 241 71.53 -9.15 -47.95
CA LEU A 241 72.84 -8.53 -48.16
C LEU A 241 73.98 -9.53 -48.31
N THR A 242 73.98 -10.61 -47.53
CA THR A 242 74.99 -11.68 -47.65
C THR A 242 74.86 -12.43 -48.98
N VAL A 243 73.63 -12.69 -49.44
CA VAL A 243 73.37 -13.28 -50.76
C VAL A 243 73.82 -12.33 -51.87
N VAL A 244 73.49 -11.04 -51.80
CA VAL A 244 73.96 -10.04 -52.78
C VAL A 244 75.49 -9.96 -52.81
N PHE A 245 76.15 -9.99 -51.65
CA PHE A 245 77.62 -9.98 -51.58
C PHE A 245 78.22 -11.26 -52.16
N ALA A 246 77.62 -12.43 -51.90
CA ALA A 246 78.04 -13.70 -52.47
C ALA A 246 77.88 -13.73 -54.00
N VAL A 247 76.76 -13.23 -54.53
CA VAL A 247 76.52 -13.11 -55.98
C VAL A 247 77.48 -12.12 -56.63
N ARG A 248 77.77 -10.98 -55.97
CA ARG A 248 78.80 -10.02 -56.44
C ARG A 248 80.20 -10.63 -56.44
N LYS A 249 80.53 -11.49 -55.47
CA LYS A 249 81.81 -12.21 -55.39
C LYS A 249 81.92 -13.34 -56.41
N TRP A 250 80.81 -13.94 -56.82
CA TRP A 250 80.78 -14.99 -57.85
C TRP A 250 80.82 -14.42 -59.28
N SER A 251 80.20 -13.26 -59.51
CA SER A 251 80.21 -12.59 -60.81
C SER A 251 81.53 -11.88 -61.16
N SER A 252 82.48 -11.79 -60.22
CA SER A 252 83.76 -11.09 -60.42
C SER A 252 84.96 -11.96 -60.85
N LYS A 253 84.76 -13.22 -61.28
CA LYS A 253 85.84 -14.02 -61.89
C LYS A 253 85.83 -13.89 -63.42
N PRO A 254 86.92 -13.40 -64.06
CA PRO A 254 86.99 -13.28 -65.51
C PRO A 254 87.21 -14.64 -66.20
N SER A 255 86.77 -14.70 -67.45
CA SER A 255 86.87 -15.84 -68.37
C SER A 255 88.30 -16.11 -68.87
N ARG A 256 88.55 -17.39 -69.14
CA ARG A 256 89.76 -18.06 -69.64
C ARG A 256 90.07 -17.71 -71.11
N VAL A 257 91.35 -17.50 -71.46
CA VAL A 257 91.85 -17.54 -72.86
C VAL A 257 93.22 -18.24 -72.91
N ASN A 258 93.38 -19.19 -73.84
CA ASN A 258 94.62 -19.91 -74.21
C ASN A 258 95.33 -19.22 -75.39
N SER A 259 96.67 -19.27 -75.49
CA SER A 259 97.47 -19.33 -76.75
C SER A 259 98.97 -19.51 -76.43
N VAL A 260 99.62 -20.63 -76.78
CA VAL A 260 100.49 -20.93 -77.96
C VAL A 260 101.99 -20.66 -77.78
N GLN A 261 102.74 -21.76 -77.78
CA GLN A 261 104.04 -22.12 -78.40
C GLN A 261 105.17 -21.08 -78.62
N GLY A 262 106.40 -21.46 -78.20
CA GLY A 262 107.68 -20.92 -78.66
C GLY A 262 108.89 -21.61 -77.99
N ASP A 263 109.37 -22.69 -78.60
CA ASP A 263 110.71 -23.30 -78.46
C ASP A 263 111.71 -22.56 -79.40
N PRO A 264 113.02 -22.89 -79.55
CA PRO A 264 113.94 -23.73 -78.75
C PRO A 264 115.38 -23.12 -78.61
N GLU A 265 116.31 -23.91 -78.05
CA GLU A 265 117.74 -24.08 -78.44
C GLU A 265 118.84 -23.89 -77.36
N GLY A 266 119.67 -24.94 -77.23
CA GLY A 266 121.11 -24.91 -76.92
C GLY A 266 121.50 -24.83 -75.43
N GLY A 267 122.31 -25.70 -74.83
CA GLY A 267 123.21 -26.76 -75.30
C GLY A 267 124.18 -27.19 -74.19
N THR A 268 124.51 -28.48 -74.18
CA THR A 268 125.80 -29.14 -73.82
C THR A 268 126.46 -28.98 -72.43
N ASP A 269 126.43 -30.10 -71.67
CA ASP A 269 127.54 -30.93 -71.16
C ASP A 269 128.91 -30.32 -70.80
N VAL A 270 129.34 -30.51 -69.54
CA VAL A 270 130.54 -31.27 -69.06
C VAL A 270 130.28 -31.77 -67.65
#